data_AF-K7M6N2-F1
#
_entry.id   AF-K7M6N2-F1
#
_cell.length_a   1.000
_cell.length_b   1.000
_cell.length_c   1.000
_cell.angle_alpha   90.00
_cell.angle_beta   90.00
_cell.angle_gamma   90.00
#
_symmetry.space_group_name_H-M   'P 1'
#
loop_
_entity.id
_entity.type
_entity.pdbx_description
1 polymer ?
#
loop_
_entity_poly.entity_id
_entity_poly.type
_entity_poly.pdbx_seq_one_letter_code
_entity_poly.pdbx_strand_id
1 'polypeptide(L)'
;MNHSKSNDTSIDIEPSNRRVSFAENHPNEQEPPHHHQPYNNSIPLLLQPSYARSKSIIFDELRNFRISLKWCALDHSSFIGRLISYVTFIFFTIVVPLFTSIFVEVPASAPEDDPISFNKLVQLPESGLAIVAFFTLSSFFKRYGLRQLLFLDALQEDTTYVRRGYTRELEKAFRYLTYIILPSFFMELAHKIIFFSAVKISAPHISPGFPLNSIVFVLVLVSWVYRTGVFLLVCVLFRLTCELQKLRFEGVHKLFEGCGSEAGVIFKEHVRIRRQLWVTSHRYRFFIIGCVVTITVSQLGALLLVLASKSDKTFFNSGDLVICSAVQLSGFFLCILGAARITHRAQGIVAIATRWHMLVTTASAESEHCEAQVSEGLASDDDSDSDDSSNIHVSVIPPQLSSFQTRQTLVTYLQHNHGGITVYGYSLDRGLLHTLFAFEFSLVLWILSKVVVLS
;
A
#
# COMPACT_ATOMS: atom_id res chain seq x y z
N MET A 1 49.34 6.80 4.80
CA MET A 1 48.08 6.08 5.08
C MET A 1 46.99 7.13 5.27
N ASN A 2 46.26 7.46 4.22
CA ASN A 2 45.30 8.57 4.23
C ASN A 2 43.92 8.05 4.68
N HIS A 3 43.48 8.47 5.87
CA HIS A 3 42.13 8.29 6.35
C HIS A 3 41.20 9.32 5.69
N SER A 4 40.30 8.86 4.82
CA SER A 4 39.18 9.64 4.29
C SER A 4 38.11 9.82 5.38
N LYS A 5 37.95 11.05 5.89
CA LYS A 5 36.78 11.44 6.67
C LYS A 5 35.66 11.91 5.74
N SER A 6 34.50 11.29 5.91
CA SER A 6 33.23 11.62 5.27
C SER A 6 32.78 13.03 5.68
N ASN A 7 32.62 13.94 4.72
CA ASN A 7 31.97 15.23 4.95
C ASN A 7 30.46 15.07 4.68
N ASP A 8 29.68 15.15 5.75
CA ASP A 8 28.22 15.31 5.71
C ASP A 8 27.87 16.68 5.12
N THR A 9 27.35 16.73 3.90
CA THR A 9 26.74 17.93 3.32
C THR A 9 25.26 17.98 3.66
N SER A 10 24.90 18.70 4.74
CA SER A 10 23.53 19.17 4.96
C SER A 10 23.28 20.41 4.12
N ILE A 11 22.35 20.34 3.18
CA ILE A 11 21.91 21.48 2.37
C ILE A 11 20.70 22.09 3.08
N ASP A 12 20.92 23.19 3.80
CA ASP A 12 19.86 24.06 4.31
C ASP A 12 19.39 25.00 3.18
N ILE A 13 18.10 24.93 2.85
CA ILE A 13 17.46 25.81 1.86
C ILE A 13 16.48 26.71 2.62
N GLU A 14 16.89 27.96 2.84
CA GLU A 14 16.05 29.01 3.40
C GLU A 14 15.17 29.64 2.28
N PRO A 15 13.85 29.82 2.48
CA PRO A 15 12.94 30.18 1.40
C PRO A 15 12.89 31.69 1.16
N SER A 16 13.37 32.14 0.00
CA SER A 16 13.26 33.54 -0.42
C SER A 16 11.80 33.90 -0.80
N ASN A 17 11.22 34.82 -0.04
CA ASN A 17 9.86 35.31 -0.17
C ASN A 17 9.76 36.38 -1.29
N ARG A 18 9.73 35.97 -2.57
CA ARG A 18 9.53 36.90 -3.70
C ARG A 18 8.13 36.74 -4.29
N ARG A 19 7.25 37.69 -3.96
CA ARG A 19 5.89 37.83 -4.48
C ARG A 19 5.98 38.47 -5.87
N VAL A 20 5.62 37.74 -6.93
CA VAL A 20 5.60 38.26 -8.32
C VAL A 20 4.18 38.74 -8.64
N SER A 21 4.03 40.02 -8.99
CA SER A 21 2.80 40.64 -9.46
C SER A 21 2.86 40.85 -10.97
N PHE A 22 1.82 40.43 -11.69
CA PHE A 22 1.69 40.63 -13.13
C PHE A 22 1.01 41.99 -13.40
N ALA A 23 1.69 42.86 -14.14
CA ALA A 23 1.13 44.09 -14.66
C ALA A 23 0.76 43.87 -16.14
N GLU A 24 -0.49 44.14 -16.46
CA GLU A 24 -1.10 43.94 -17.77
C GLU A 24 -1.24 45.31 -18.42
N ASN A 25 -0.49 45.56 -19.51
CA ASN A 25 -0.59 46.76 -20.32
C ASN A 25 -0.85 46.37 -21.78
N HIS A 26 -1.99 46.83 -22.28
CA HIS A 26 -2.36 46.93 -23.70
C HIS A 26 -1.56 48.05 -24.39
N PRO A 27 -1.28 47.93 -25.70
CA PRO A 27 -2.02 48.77 -26.65
C PRO A 27 -2.31 48.15 -28.04
N ASN A 28 -3.52 48.46 -28.54
CA ASN A 28 -3.97 48.70 -29.92
C ASN A 28 -3.56 47.78 -31.10
N GLU A 29 -4.55 47.04 -31.64
CA GLU A 29 -4.79 46.95 -33.08
C GLU A 29 -6.26 46.57 -33.38
N GLN A 30 -6.79 47.06 -34.51
CA GLN A 30 -8.20 47.24 -34.87
C GLN A 30 -8.84 46.10 -35.69
N GLU A 31 -10.14 45.83 -35.40
CA GLU A 31 -11.23 45.21 -36.22
C GLU A 31 -11.16 43.75 -36.73
N PRO A 32 -12.29 43.03 -37.05
CA PRO A 32 -13.74 43.36 -37.01
C PRO A 32 -14.62 42.34 -36.22
N PRO A 33 -15.97 42.46 -36.14
CA PRO A 33 -16.76 41.99 -34.99
C PRO A 33 -17.55 40.69 -35.22
N HIS A 34 -17.52 39.76 -34.25
CA HIS A 34 -18.61 38.79 -34.07
C HIS A 34 -18.79 38.37 -32.59
N HIS A 35 -19.96 38.74 -32.07
CA HIS A 35 -20.71 38.19 -30.93
C HIS A 35 -20.01 37.90 -29.60
N HIS A 36 -20.08 38.90 -28.72
CA HIS A 36 -20.04 38.76 -27.27
C HIS A 36 -21.13 37.80 -26.74
N GLN A 37 -20.70 36.70 -26.11
CA GLN A 37 -21.41 36.16 -24.94
C GLN A 37 -20.44 36.09 -23.76
N PRO A 38 -20.91 36.47 -22.55
CA PRO A 38 -20.05 37.05 -21.53
C PRO A 38 -19.31 35.98 -20.72
N TYR A 39 -18.01 36.20 -20.54
CA TYR A 39 -17.14 35.43 -19.67
C TYR A 39 -17.60 35.62 -18.21
N ASN A 40 -18.43 34.70 -17.71
CA ASN A 40 -18.88 34.75 -16.33
C ASN A 40 -17.73 34.35 -15.39
N ASN A 41 -17.33 35.35 -14.60
CA ASN A 41 -16.33 35.31 -13.54
C ASN A 41 -16.45 34.08 -12.61
N SER A 42 -15.33 33.37 -12.48
CA SER A 42 -14.74 32.88 -11.22
C SER A 42 -15.72 32.66 -10.05
N ILE A 43 -16.55 31.62 -10.14
CA ILE A 43 -17.17 31.02 -8.95
C ILE A 43 -16.03 30.46 -8.08
N PRO A 44 -15.85 30.92 -6.82
CA PRO A 44 -14.80 30.39 -5.96
C PRO A 44 -15.03 28.89 -5.76
N LEU A 45 -13.99 28.11 -6.08
CA LEU A 45 -13.97 26.64 -6.17
C LEU A 45 -14.53 25.94 -4.91
N LEU A 46 -14.54 26.64 -3.77
CA LEU A 46 -15.11 26.18 -2.49
C LEU A 46 -16.64 25.98 -2.51
N LEU A 47 -17.38 26.67 -3.36
CA LEU A 47 -18.85 26.63 -3.40
C LEU A 47 -19.41 25.60 -4.40
N GLN A 48 -18.56 24.83 -5.08
CA GLN A 48 -19.05 23.80 -6.01
C GLN A 48 -19.71 22.63 -5.24
N PRO A 49 -21.00 22.32 -5.47
CA PRO A 49 -21.71 21.24 -4.78
C PRO A 49 -21.04 19.86 -4.96
N SER A 50 -20.37 19.66 -6.11
CA SER A 50 -19.60 18.45 -6.42
C SER A 50 -18.40 18.25 -5.47
N TYR A 51 -17.73 19.33 -5.07
CA TYR A 51 -16.60 19.29 -4.13
C TYR A 51 -17.07 18.91 -2.73
N ALA A 52 -18.13 19.56 -2.24
CA ALA A 52 -18.74 19.29 -0.94
C ALA A 52 -19.24 17.83 -0.84
N ARG A 53 -19.93 17.35 -1.87
CA ARG A 53 -20.44 15.97 -1.95
C ARG A 53 -19.33 14.93 -1.95
N SER A 54 -18.26 15.13 -2.72
CA SER A 54 -17.17 14.15 -2.75
C SER A 54 -16.38 14.11 -1.43
N LYS A 55 -16.27 15.27 -0.76
CA LYS A 55 -15.68 15.37 0.58
C LYS A 55 -16.50 14.55 1.59
N SER A 56 -17.83 14.72 1.63
CA SER A 56 -18.69 13.99 2.57
C SER A 56 -18.61 12.47 2.38
N ILE A 57 -18.61 11.97 1.14
CA ILE A 57 -18.53 10.53 0.83
C ILE A 57 -17.27 9.88 1.43
N ILE A 58 -16.10 10.51 1.29
CA ILE A 58 -14.87 9.96 1.89
C ILE A 58 -14.97 9.89 3.41
N PHE A 59 -15.55 10.93 4.03
CA PHE A 59 -15.74 10.93 5.48
C PHE A 59 -16.70 9.84 5.94
N ASP A 60 -17.76 9.57 5.18
CA ASP A 60 -18.71 8.50 5.47
C ASP A 60 -18.05 7.12 5.36
N GLU A 61 -17.25 6.88 4.31
CA GLU A 61 -16.52 5.61 4.15
C GLU A 61 -15.49 5.37 5.27
N LEU A 62 -14.77 6.42 5.67
CA LEU A 62 -13.83 6.32 6.80
C LEU A 62 -14.54 6.16 8.13
N ARG A 63 -15.72 6.75 8.28
CA ARG A 63 -16.57 6.55 9.44
C ARG A 63 -17.02 5.09 9.50
N ASN A 64 -17.46 4.52 8.37
CA ASN A 64 -17.81 3.10 8.27
C ASN A 64 -16.60 2.22 8.61
N PHE A 65 -15.41 2.56 8.10
CA PHE A 65 -14.19 1.83 8.42
C PHE A 65 -13.85 1.91 9.91
N ARG A 66 -13.93 3.09 10.52
CA ARG A 66 -13.69 3.28 11.95
C ARG A 66 -14.72 2.52 12.79
N ILE A 67 -15.99 2.54 12.38
CA ILE A 67 -17.06 1.79 13.03
C ILE A 67 -16.74 0.28 12.94
N SER A 68 -16.34 -0.22 11.78
CA SER A 68 -15.91 -1.62 11.60
C SER A 68 -14.74 -1.97 12.52
N LEU A 69 -13.69 -1.13 12.61
CA LEU A 69 -12.59 -1.34 13.53
C LEU A 69 -13.05 -1.36 14.99
N LYS A 70 -13.99 -0.49 15.37
CA LYS A 70 -14.55 -0.46 16.72
C LYS A 70 -15.36 -1.73 17.03
N TRP A 71 -16.15 -2.21 16.08
CA TRP A 71 -16.86 -3.49 16.19
C TRP A 71 -15.91 -4.67 16.33
N CYS A 72 -14.78 -4.64 15.62
CA CYS A 72 -13.71 -5.62 15.78
C CYS A 72 -12.87 -5.42 17.04
N ALA A 73 -13.19 -4.48 17.94
CA ALA A 73 -12.36 -4.13 19.10
C ALA A 73 -10.91 -3.73 18.75
N LEU A 74 -10.69 -3.14 17.58
CA LEU A 74 -9.40 -2.64 17.08
C LEU A 74 -9.26 -1.11 17.23
N ASP A 75 -10.17 -0.46 17.96
CA ASP A 75 -10.16 0.99 18.12
C ASP A 75 -9.07 1.46 19.08
N HIS A 76 -8.17 2.30 18.56
CA HIS A 76 -7.06 2.90 19.29
C HIS A 76 -7.26 4.41 19.53
N SER A 77 -8.48 4.92 19.30
CA SER A 77 -8.78 6.36 19.40
C SER A 77 -8.62 6.95 20.80
N SER A 78 -8.85 6.14 21.84
CA SER A 78 -8.84 6.55 23.24
C SER A 78 -8.00 5.58 24.08
N PHE A 79 -7.59 6.02 25.28
CA PHE A 79 -6.86 5.16 26.22
C PHE A 79 -7.67 3.92 26.60
N ILE A 80 -8.96 4.10 26.89
CA ILE A 80 -9.91 3.01 27.21
C ILE A 80 -10.09 2.09 26.00
N GLY A 81 -10.28 2.65 24.79
CA GLY A 81 -10.38 1.87 23.55
C GLY A 81 -9.15 1.01 23.33
N ARG A 82 -7.95 1.57 23.54
CA ARG A 82 -6.69 0.82 23.46
C ARG A 82 -6.63 -0.30 24.50
N LEU A 83 -7.01 -0.05 25.75
CA LEU A 83 -7.03 -1.11 26.77
C LEU A 83 -7.97 -2.24 26.38
N ILE A 84 -9.19 -1.92 25.95
CA ILE A 84 -10.17 -2.90 25.46
C ILE A 84 -9.61 -3.69 24.27
N SER A 85 -8.95 -3.00 23.34
CA SER A 85 -8.35 -3.64 22.17
C SER A 85 -7.26 -4.65 22.55
N TYR A 86 -6.37 -4.30 23.48
CA TYR A 86 -5.32 -5.20 23.95
C TYR A 86 -5.89 -6.38 24.75
N VAL A 87 -6.87 -6.15 25.62
CA VAL A 87 -7.52 -7.23 26.40
C VAL A 87 -8.24 -8.19 25.47
N THR A 88 -9.04 -7.69 24.54
CA THR A 88 -9.77 -8.51 23.55
C THR A 88 -8.80 -9.27 22.65
N PHE A 89 -7.70 -8.63 22.24
CA PHE A 89 -6.63 -9.27 21.47
C PHE A 89 -5.97 -10.42 22.24
N ILE A 90 -5.52 -10.21 23.48
CA ILE A 90 -4.91 -11.26 24.30
C ILE A 90 -5.90 -12.41 24.51
N PHE A 91 -7.17 -12.08 24.79
CA PHE A 91 -8.21 -13.07 25.00
C PHE A 91 -8.41 -13.97 23.76
N PHE A 92 -8.69 -13.39 22.60
CA PHE A 92 -8.98 -14.19 21.40
C PHE A 92 -7.73 -14.78 20.73
N THR A 93 -6.55 -14.17 20.88
CA THR A 93 -5.34 -14.62 20.19
C THR A 93 -4.46 -15.53 21.05
N ILE A 94 -4.55 -15.48 22.39
CA ILE A 94 -3.68 -16.27 23.28
C ILE A 94 -4.50 -17.13 24.23
N VAL A 95 -5.47 -16.55 24.96
CA VAL A 95 -6.21 -17.28 26.00
C VAL A 95 -7.10 -18.38 25.40
N VAL A 96 -7.91 -18.05 24.40
CA VAL A 96 -8.79 -19.02 23.74
C VAL A 96 -8.02 -20.20 23.11
N PRO A 97 -6.97 -20.01 22.27
CA PRO A 97 -6.22 -21.14 21.71
C PRO A 97 -5.49 -21.95 22.78
N LEU A 98 -4.95 -21.29 23.81
CA LEU A 98 -4.32 -22.02 24.92
C LEU A 98 -5.35 -22.86 25.67
N PHE A 99 -6.52 -22.29 25.95
CA PHE A 99 -7.64 -23.02 26.56
C PHE A 99 -8.05 -24.22 25.70
N THR A 100 -8.23 -24.04 24.39
CA THR A 100 -8.67 -25.13 23.52
C THR A 100 -7.62 -26.23 23.40
N SER A 101 -6.32 -25.88 23.35
CA SER A 101 -5.25 -26.88 23.29
C SER A 101 -5.08 -27.70 24.57
N ILE A 102 -5.52 -27.19 25.73
CA ILE A 102 -5.47 -27.88 27.03
C ILE A 102 -6.73 -28.70 27.28
N PHE A 103 -7.91 -28.14 27.01
CA PHE A 103 -9.19 -28.76 27.39
C PHE A 103 -9.80 -29.64 26.31
N VAL A 104 -9.41 -29.47 25.04
CA VAL A 104 -9.85 -30.35 23.96
C VAL A 104 -8.84 -31.49 23.83
N GLU A 105 -8.99 -32.48 24.70
CA GLU A 105 -8.30 -33.76 24.61
C GLU A 105 -9.27 -34.80 24.03
N VAL A 106 -8.86 -35.49 22.96
CA VAL A 106 -9.65 -36.55 22.34
C VAL A 106 -9.58 -37.78 23.25
N PRO A 107 -10.69 -38.52 23.45
CA PRO A 107 -10.66 -39.73 24.26
C PRO A 107 -9.61 -40.73 23.72
N ALA A 108 -8.91 -41.42 24.62
CA ALA A 108 -7.83 -42.38 24.36
C ALA A 108 -8.17 -43.56 23.42
N SER A 109 -9.42 -43.65 22.95
CA SER A 109 -9.87 -44.62 21.95
C SER A 109 -9.66 -44.18 20.49
N ALA A 110 -9.14 -42.96 20.24
CA ALA A 110 -8.74 -42.54 18.90
C ALA A 110 -7.34 -43.10 18.55
N PRO A 111 -7.07 -43.49 17.28
CA PRO A 111 -5.77 -44.00 16.88
C PRO A 111 -4.66 -42.97 17.19
N GLU A 112 -3.49 -43.47 17.62
CA GLU A 112 -2.33 -42.72 18.13
C GLU A 112 -1.80 -41.59 17.20
N ASP A 113 -2.24 -41.53 15.95
CA ASP A 113 -1.93 -40.45 15.00
C ASP A 113 -2.90 -39.27 15.20
N ASP A 114 -2.60 -38.47 16.23
CA ASP A 114 -3.50 -37.47 16.80
C ASP A 114 -3.97 -36.38 15.82
N PRO A 115 -5.29 -36.19 15.60
CA PRO A 115 -5.83 -34.99 14.96
C PRO A 115 -5.53 -33.70 15.74
N ILE A 116 -5.17 -33.86 17.01
CA ILE A 116 -4.76 -32.78 17.91
C ILE A 116 -3.43 -32.16 17.45
N SER A 117 -2.53 -32.92 16.82
CA SER A 117 -1.23 -32.42 16.36
C SER A 117 -1.39 -31.33 15.28
N PHE A 118 -2.27 -31.56 14.31
CA PHE A 118 -2.56 -30.61 13.25
C PHE A 118 -3.30 -29.37 13.78
N ASN A 119 -4.30 -29.53 14.65
CA ASN A 119 -5.00 -28.39 15.25
C ASN A 119 -4.05 -27.50 16.07
N LYS A 120 -3.18 -28.10 16.90
CA LYS A 120 -2.14 -27.35 17.64
C LYS A 120 -1.19 -26.64 16.70
N LEU A 121 -0.75 -27.31 15.63
CA LEU A 121 0.13 -26.71 14.63
C LEU A 121 -0.52 -25.53 13.91
N VAL A 122 -1.83 -25.57 13.61
CA VAL A 122 -2.58 -24.51 12.93
C VAL A 122 -2.82 -23.29 13.83
N GLN A 123 -3.02 -23.50 15.12
CA GLN A 123 -3.22 -22.41 16.08
C GLN A 123 -2.00 -21.50 16.22
N LEU A 124 -0.78 -22.06 16.09
CA LEU A 124 0.48 -21.30 16.19
C LEU A 124 0.62 -20.21 15.11
N PRO A 125 0.54 -20.51 13.80
CA PRO A 125 0.70 -19.50 12.75
C PRO A 125 -0.48 -18.54 12.66
N GLU A 126 -1.71 -18.97 12.94
CA GLU A 126 -2.85 -18.04 13.06
C GLU A 126 -2.61 -16.99 14.14
N SER A 127 -2.17 -17.45 15.32
CA SER A 127 -1.87 -16.57 16.44
C SER A 127 -0.64 -15.70 16.14
N GLY A 128 0.41 -16.29 15.56
CA GLY A 128 1.62 -15.58 15.16
C GLY A 128 1.36 -14.46 14.15
N LEU A 129 0.57 -14.74 13.10
CA LEU A 129 0.19 -13.73 12.12
C LEU A 129 -0.72 -12.66 12.72
N ALA A 130 -1.67 -13.04 13.57
CA ALA A 130 -2.51 -12.08 14.29
C ALA A 130 -1.67 -11.18 15.22
N ILE A 131 -0.65 -11.72 15.88
CA ILE A 131 0.32 -10.97 16.70
C ILE A 131 1.09 -9.97 15.85
N VAL A 132 1.73 -10.42 14.77
CA VAL A 132 2.49 -9.55 13.86
C VAL A 132 1.60 -8.45 13.28
N ALA A 133 0.37 -8.80 12.88
CA ALA A 133 -0.63 -7.86 12.36
C ALA A 133 -1.08 -6.85 13.42
N PHE A 134 -1.44 -7.30 14.62
CA PHE A 134 -1.92 -6.44 15.70
C PHE A 134 -0.85 -5.45 16.18
N PHE A 135 0.40 -5.90 16.34
CA PHE A 135 1.50 -5.00 16.69
C PHE A 135 1.79 -3.99 15.59
N THR A 136 1.74 -4.42 14.33
CA THR A 136 1.86 -3.54 13.18
C THR A 136 0.77 -2.46 13.21
N LEU A 137 -0.48 -2.87 13.39
CA LEU A 137 -1.63 -1.97 13.45
C LEU A 137 -1.58 -1.03 14.67
N SER A 138 -1.20 -1.54 15.83
CA SER A 138 -1.02 -0.75 17.06
C SER A 138 0.08 0.29 16.91
N SER A 139 1.22 -0.10 16.31
CA SER A 139 2.34 0.80 16.02
C SER A 139 1.91 1.93 15.07
N PHE A 140 1.08 1.59 14.08
CA PHE A 140 0.48 2.60 13.21
C PHE A 140 -0.43 3.55 13.96
N PHE A 141 -1.43 3.06 14.70
CA PHE A 141 -2.36 3.93 15.41
C PHE A 141 -1.71 4.80 16.48
N LYS A 142 -0.68 4.28 17.17
CA LYS A 142 0.05 5.03 18.19
C LYS A 142 0.77 6.24 17.58
N ARG A 143 1.31 6.09 16.37
CA ARG A 143 2.18 7.10 15.75
C ARG A 143 1.45 7.95 14.70
N TYR A 144 0.35 7.44 14.15
CA TYR A 144 -0.43 8.03 13.06
C TYR A 144 -1.92 7.77 13.30
N GLY A 145 -2.75 8.82 13.23
CA GLY A 145 -4.19 8.61 13.19
C GLY A 145 -4.59 7.83 11.93
N LEU A 146 -5.75 7.15 11.94
CA LEU A 146 -6.30 6.42 10.78
C LEU A 146 -6.25 7.25 9.49
N ARG A 147 -6.54 8.55 9.63
CA ARG A 147 -6.52 9.55 8.56
C ARG A 147 -5.11 9.72 7.97
N GLN A 148 -4.11 9.82 8.84
CA GLN A 148 -2.72 10.02 8.44
C GLN A 148 -2.11 8.73 7.89
N LEU A 149 -2.53 7.57 8.40
CA LEU A 149 -2.17 6.24 7.88
C LEU A 149 -2.62 6.08 6.42
N LEU A 150 -3.88 6.42 6.14
CA LEU A 150 -4.42 6.42 4.79
C LEU A 150 -4.04 7.67 3.99
N PHE A 151 -3.14 8.51 4.53
CA PHE A 151 -2.64 9.75 3.94
C PHE A 151 -3.72 10.74 3.46
N LEU A 152 -4.89 10.72 4.10
CA LEU A 152 -6.04 11.52 3.70
C LEU A 152 -5.81 13.03 3.85
N ASP A 153 -4.92 13.42 4.77
CA ASP A 153 -4.60 14.83 5.02
C ASP A 153 -4.06 15.51 3.75
N ALA A 154 -3.17 14.84 3.02
CA ALA A 154 -2.63 15.34 1.75
C ALA A 154 -3.67 15.35 0.61
N LEU A 155 -4.72 14.53 0.71
CA LEU A 155 -5.75 14.40 -0.32
C LEU A 155 -6.79 15.55 -0.29
N GLN A 156 -6.79 16.34 0.80
CA GLN A 156 -7.68 17.49 0.93
C GLN A 156 -7.34 18.60 -0.08
N GLU A 157 -6.07 18.67 -0.48
CA GLU A 157 -5.52 19.61 -1.47
C GLU A 157 -5.62 19.10 -2.92
N ASP A 158 -5.95 17.82 -3.12
CA ASP A 158 -5.91 17.17 -4.44
C ASP A 158 -7.22 17.33 -5.25
N THR A 159 -7.08 17.12 -6.57
CA THR A 159 -8.16 17.17 -7.57
C THR A 159 -9.30 16.16 -7.32
N THR A 160 -10.50 16.46 -7.82
CA THR A 160 -11.69 15.58 -7.73
C THR A 160 -11.46 14.19 -8.34
N TYR A 161 -10.56 14.08 -9.33
CA TYR A 161 -10.15 12.81 -9.94
C TYR A 161 -9.48 11.88 -8.92
N VAL A 162 -8.49 12.41 -8.19
CA VAL A 162 -7.73 11.65 -7.16
C VAL A 162 -8.68 11.13 -6.08
N ARG A 163 -9.64 11.98 -5.69
CA ARG A 163 -10.65 11.67 -4.68
C ARG A 163 -11.58 10.52 -5.05
N ARG A 164 -12.08 10.52 -6.29
CA ARG A 164 -12.94 9.43 -6.80
C ARG A 164 -12.16 8.12 -6.96
N GLY A 165 -10.90 8.20 -7.37
CA GLY A 165 -10.04 7.03 -7.42
C GLY A 165 -9.79 6.44 -6.02
N TYR A 166 -9.62 7.29 -5.00
CA TYR A 166 -9.48 6.87 -3.61
C TYR A 166 -10.68 6.06 -3.11
N THR A 167 -11.91 6.58 -3.26
CA THR A 167 -13.13 5.89 -2.78
C THR A 167 -13.28 4.53 -3.45
N ARG A 168 -12.99 4.45 -4.75
CA ARG A 168 -13.02 3.20 -5.50
C ARG A 168 -12.02 2.17 -4.98
N GLU A 169 -10.79 2.58 -4.66
CA GLU A 169 -9.79 1.65 -4.12
C GLU A 169 -10.12 1.20 -2.69
N LEU A 170 -10.72 2.07 -1.87
CA LEU A 170 -11.19 1.73 -0.54
C LEU A 170 -12.35 0.71 -0.58
N GLU A 171 -13.34 0.93 -1.44
CA GLU A 171 -14.43 -0.03 -1.65
C GLU A 171 -13.90 -1.38 -2.16
N LYS A 172 -12.97 -1.35 -3.11
CA LYS A 172 -12.32 -2.55 -3.65
C LYS A 172 -11.54 -3.30 -2.57
N ALA A 173 -10.89 -2.59 -1.65
CA ALA A 173 -10.17 -3.18 -0.52
C ALA A 173 -11.11 -3.97 0.40
N PHE A 174 -12.25 -3.41 0.79
CA PHE A 174 -13.27 -4.13 1.55
C PHE A 174 -13.84 -5.31 0.79
N ARG A 175 -14.04 -5.17 -0.52
CA ARG A 175 -14.52 -6.26 -1.35
C ARG A 175 -13.56 -7.45 -1.35
N TYR A 176 -12.24 -7.21 -1.41
CA TYR A 176 -11.25 -8.27 -1.25
C TYR A 176 -11.30 -8.91 0.13
N LEU A 177 -11.46 -8.12 1.19
CA LEU A 177 -11.62 -8.64 2.55
C LEU A 177 -12.82 -9.59 2.64
N THR A 178 -13.97 -9.19 2.11
CA THR A 178 -15.18 -10.01 2.07
C THR A 178 -14.99 -11.26 1.21
N TYR A 179 -14.40 -11.14 0.02
CA TYR A 179 -14.18 -12.30 -0.86
C TYR A 179 -13.21 -13.33 -0.31
N ILE A 180 -12.30 -12.96 0.60
CA ILE A 180 -11.43 -13.92 1.27
C ILE A 180 -12.09 -14.47 2.53
N ILE A 181 -12.62 -13.60 3.41
CA ILE A 181 -13.18 -14.03 4.70
C ILE A 181 -14.42 -14.90 4.51
N LEU A 182 -15.33 -14.53 3.60
CA LEU A 182 -16.64 -15.17 3.51
C LEU A 182 -16.55 -16.65 3.11
N PRO A 183 -15.83 -17.05 2.04
CA PRO A 183 -15.66 -18.46 1.71
C PRO A 183 -14.93 -19.23 2.80
N SER A 184 -13.86 -18.64 3.36
CA SER A 184 -13.10 -19.28 4.43
C SER A 184 -13.92 -19.49 5.70
N PHE A 185 -14.79 -18.54 6.04
CA PHE A 185 -15.70 -18.66 7.18
C PHE A 185 -16.70 -19.81 7.02
N PHE A 186 -17.30 -19.97 5.84
CA PHE A 186 -18.22 -21.08 5.60
C PHE A 186 -17.50 -22.44 5.67
N MET A 187 -16.29 -22.53 5.13
CA MET A 187 -15.48 -23.76 5.20
C MET A 187 -15.09 -24.10 6.64
N GLU A 188 -14.63 -23.10 7.41
CA GLU A 188 -14.29 -23.26 8.82
C GLU A 188 -15.52 -23.66 9.65
N LEU A 189 -16.65 -23.00 9.41
CA LEU A 189 -17.91 -23.31 10.10
C LEU A 189 -18.33 -24.76 9.86
N ALA A 190 -18.31 -25.22 8.61
CA ALA A 190 -18.64 -26.60 8.26
C ALA A 190 -17.67 -27.59 8.91
N HIS A 191 -16.35 -27.32 8.85
CA HIS A 191 -15.33 -28.15 9.47
C HIS A 191 -15.52 -28.24 10.99
N LYS A 192 -15.72 -27.11 11.69
CA LYS A 192 -15.94 -27.13 13.15
C LYS A 192 -17.23 -27.81 13.54
N ILE A 193 -18.31 -27.69 12.77
CA ILE A 193 -19.55 -28.44 13.05
C ILE A 193 -19.29 -29.96 13.00
N ILE A 194 -18.53 -30.42 12.01
CA ILE A 194 -18.13 -31.83 11.90
C ILE A 194 -17.20 -32.20 13.06
N PHE A 195 -16.21 -31.38 13.39
CA PHE A 195 -15.27 -31.62 14.49
C PHE A 195 -15.97 -31.76 15.86
N PHE A 196 -16.83 -30.80 16.21
CA PHE A 196 -17.52 -30.78 17.50
C PHE A 196 -18.71 -31.76 17.57
N SER A 197 -19.21 -32.27 16.44
CA SER A 197 -20.18 -33.38 16.45
C SER A 197 -19.52 -34.74 16.72
N ALA A 198 -18.23 -34.89 16.36
CA ALA A 198 -17.48 -36.13 16.61
C ALA A 198 -16.82 -36.17 18.01
N VAL A 199 -16.41 -35.01 18.56
CA VAL A 199 -15.70 -34.94 19.84
C VAL A 199 -16.68 -34.71 21.02
N LYS A 200 -16.58 -35.54 22.06
CA LYS A 200 -17.22 -35.28 23.37
C LYS A 200 -16.22 -34.64 24.32
N ILE A 201 -16.40 -33.35 24.63
CA ILE A 201 -15.58 -32.66 25.63
C ILE A 201 -16.01 -33.16 27.01
N SER A 202 -15.11 -33.85 27.70
CA SER A 202 -15.28 -34.20 29.11
C SER A 202 -14.56 -33.17 29.94
N ALA A 203 -15.24 -32.09 30.33
CA ALA A 203 -14.69 -31.17 31.32
C ALA A 203 -14.89 -31.79 32.72
N PRO A 204 -13.84 -32.14 33.47
CA PRO A 204 -13.96 -32.89 34.73
C PRO A 204 -14.69 -32.14 35.86
N HIS A 205 -15.01 -30.85 35.69
CA HIS A 205 -15.49 -29.97 36.76
C HIS A 205 -16.92 -29.42 36.54
N ILE A 206 -17.64 -29.85 35.50
CA ILE A 206 -18.87 -29.17 35.11
C ILE A 206 -20.05 -30.15 35.03
N SER A 207 -21.19 -29.73 35.58
CA SER A 207 -22.44 -30.48 35.63
C SER A 207 -22.85 -30.99 34.24
N PRO A 208 -23.33 -32.24 34.12
CA PRO A 208 -23.61 -32.92 32.85
C PRO A 208 -24.71 -32.28 31.97
N GLY A 209 -25.36 -31.20 32.42
CA GLY A 209 -26.38 -30.46 31.68
C GLY A 209 -25.95 -29.12 31.08
N PHE A 210 -24.73 -28.64 31.33
CA PHE A 210 -24.29 -27.34 30.80
C PHE A 210 -23.87 -27.46 29.33
N PRO A 211 -24.31 -26.57 28.42
CA PRO A 211 -24.01 -26.65 26.99
C PRO A 211 -22.57 -26.19 26.65
N LEU A 212 -21.56 -26.73 27.35
CA LEU A 212 -20.16 -26.36 27.18
C LEU A 212 -19.68 -26.51 25.75
N ASN A 213 -20.02 -27.63 25.08
CA ASN A 213 -19.55 -27.89 23.72
C ASN A 213 -19.99 -26.79 22.77
N SER A 214 -21.23 -26.31 22.89
CA SER A 214 -21.75 -25.21 22.07
C SER A 214 -21.02 -23.90 22.36
N ILE A 215 -20.76 -23.60 23.64
CA ILE A 215 -20.03 -22.39 24.04
C ILE A 215 -18.58 -22.42 23.53
N VAL A 216 -17.88 -23.54 23.68
CA VAL A 216 -16.50 -23.72 23.20
C VAL A 216 -16.44 -23.63 21.68
N PHE A 217 -17.39 -24.25 20.97
CA PHE A 217 -17.52 -24.15 19.51
C PHE A 217 -17.66 -22.69 19.04
N VAL A 218 -18.60 -21.94 19.62
CA VAL A 218 -18.80 -20.52 19.28
C VAL A 218 -17.55 -19.71 19.61
N LEU A 219 -16.93 -19.95 20.76
CA LEU A 219 -15.72 -19.23 21.19
C LEU A 219 -14.54 -19.48 20.25
N VAL A 220 -14.34 -20.73 19.81
CA VAL A 220 -13.31 -21.11 18.82
C VAL A 220 -13.56 -20.42 17.49
N LEU A 221 -14.80 -20.44 16.98
CA LEU A 221 -15.15 -19.78 15.72
C LEU A 221 -14.95 -18.26 15.78
N VAL A 222 -15.42 -17.60 16.84
CA VAL A 222 -15.23 -16.15 17.02
C VAL A 222 -13.75 -15.80 17.12
N SER A 223 -12.98 -16.61 17.85
CA SER A 223 -11.53 -16.47 17.97
C SER A 223 -10.82 -16.61 16.62
N TRP A 224 -11.20 -17.60 15.81
CA TRP A 224 -10.68 -17.78 14.45
C TRP A 224 -11.01 -16.59 13.56
N VAL A 225 -12.28 -16.15 13.53
CA VAL A 225 -12.71 -14.97 12.75
C VAL A 225 -11.92 -13.74 13.16
N TYR A 226 -11.68 -13.57 14.46
CA TYR A 226 -10.89 -12.45 14.97
C TYR A 226 -9.43 -12.51 14.50
N ARG A 227 -8.72 -13.64 14.70
CA ARG A 227 -7.30 -13.77 14.30
C ARG A 227 -7.11 -13.60 12.80
N THR A 228 -7.89 -14.33 12.01
CA THR A 228 -7.89 -14.27 10.55
C THR A 228 -8.28 -12.88 10.06
N GLY A 229 -9.32 -12.28 10.67
CA GLY A 229 -9.78 -10.94 10.34
C GLY A 229 -8.71 -9.87 10.58
N VAL A 230 -8.01 -9.92 11.72
CA VAL A 230 -6.92 -8.97 12.03
C VAL A 230 -5.77 -9.09 11.03
N PHE A 231 -5.36 -10.32 10.70
CA PHE A 231 -4.33 -10.56 9.69
C PHE A 231 -4.74 -10.01 8.31
N LEU A 232 -5.92 -10.39 7.82
CA LEU A 232 -6.40 -9.97 6.50
C LEU A 232 -6.66 -8.48 6.43
N LEU A 233 -7.13 -7.85 7.52
CA LEU A 233 -7.28 -6.41 7.61
C LEU A 233 -5.96 -5.69 7.36
N VAL A 234 -4.86 -6.11 7.99
CA VAL A 234 -3.54 -5.49 7.78
C VAL A 234 -3.02 -5.75 6.37
N CYS A 235 -3.25 -6.96 5.81
CA CYS A 235 -2.93 -7.25 4.41
C CYS A 235 -3.65 -6.31 3.44
N VAL A 236 -4.95 -6.10 3.65
CA VAL A 236 -5.80 -5.23 2.83
C VAL A 236 -5.42 -3.76 3.02
N LEU A 237 -5.10 -3.34 4.25
CA LEU A 237 -4.58 -1.99 4.52
C LEU A 237 -3.26 -1.72 3.81
N PHE A 238 -2.36 -2.70 3.80
CA PHE A 238 -1.11 -2.60 3.06
C PHE A 238 -1.37 -2.44 1.56
N ARG A 239 -2.21 -3.31 0.98
CA ARG A 239 -2.61 -3.22 -0.42
C ARG A 239 -3.26 -1.89 -0.76
N LEU A 240 -4.21 -1.44 0.06
CA LEU A 240 -4.87 -0.15 -0.10
C LEU A 240 -3.83 0.96 -0.11
N THR A 241 -2.91 0.96 0.85
CA THR A 241 -1.84 1.95 0.90
C THR A 241 -0.97 1.92 -0.37
N CYS A 242 -0.63 0.76 -0.92
CA CYS A 242 0.08 0.66 -2.20
C CYS A 242 -0.72 1.25 -3.38
N GLU A 243 -2.02 0.96 -3.49
CA GLU A 243 -2.87 1.47 -4.58
C GLU A 243 -3.09 2.99 -4.48
N LEU A 244 -3.21 3.52 -3.25
CA LEU A 244 -3.30 4.95 -3.02
C LEU A 244 -2.03 5.67 -3.45
N GLN A 245 -0.86 5.07 -3.21
CA GLN A 245 0.40 5.65 -3.66
C GLN A 245 0.58 5.56 -5.17
N LYS A 246 0.08 4.50 -5.80
CA LYS A 246 0.01 4.41 -7.27
C LYS A 246 -0.83 5.56 -7.86
N LEU A 247 -1.94 5.91 -7.23
CA LEU A 247 -2.78 7.00 -7.68
C LEU A 247 -2.07 8.37 -7.57
N ARG A 248 -1.17 8.55 -6.61
CA ARG A 248 -0.30 9.74 -6.53
C ARG A 248 0.76 9.79 -7.61
N PHE A 249 1.38 8.65 -7.92
CA PHE A 249 2.30 8.55 -9.05
C PHE A 249 1.62 8.90 -10.37
N GLU A 250 0.35 8.53 -10.55
CA GLU A 250 -0.44 8.94 -11.72
C GLU A 250 -0.66 10.46 -11.77
N GLY A 251 -0.80 11.12 -10.61
CA GLY A 251 -0.79 12.58 -10.52
C GLY A 251 0.51 13.19 -11.06
N VAL A 252 1.66 12.63 -10.71
CA VAL A 252 2.96 13.05 -11.26
C VAL A 252 3.07 12.76 -12.76
N HIS A 253 2.53 11.64 -13.24
CA HIS A 253 2.50 11.35 -14.67
C HIS A 253 1.73 12.41 -15.46
N LYS A 254 0.62 12.92 -14.92
CA LYS A 254 -0.12 14.03 -15.53
C LYS A 254 0.68 15.33 -15.55
N LEU A 255 1.57 15.55 -14.58
CA LEU A 255 2.51 16.68 -14.61
C LEU A 255 3.54 16.55 -15.74
N PHE A 256 3.95 15.32 -16.10
CA PHE A 256 4.78 15.07 -17.28
C PHE A 256 4.01 15.23 -18.60
N GLU A 257 2.70 14.94 -18.63
CA GLU A 257 1.87 15.15 -19.83
C GLU A 257 1.53 16.62 -20.09
N GLY A 258 1.43 17.44 -19.03
CA GLY A 258 1.21 18.88 -19.17
C GLY A 258 2.48 19.60 -19.65
N CYS A 259 2.44 20.23 -20.82
CA CYS A 259 3.58 20.95 -21.42
C CYS A 259 4.10 22.16 -20.63
N GLY A 260 3.52 22.52 -19.48
CA GLY A 260 3.89 23.71 -18.70
C GLY A 260 4.50 23.45 -17.31
N SER A 261 4.72 22.20 -16.92
CA SER A 261 5.22 21.91 -15.56
C SER A 261 6.74 22.11 -15.48
N GLU A 262 7.18 22.99 -14.59
CA GLU A 262 8.60 23.20 -14.29
C GLU A 262 9.21 21.90 -13.71
N ALA A 263 10.40 21.53 -14.19
CA ALA A 263 11.12 20.33 -13.75
C ALA A 263 11.31 20.28 -12.22
N GLY A 264 11.50 21.45 -11.58
CA GLY A 264 11.62 21.58 -10.13
C GLY A 264 10.36 21.16 -9.36
N VAL A 265 9.17 21.45 -9.90
CA VAL A 265 7.89 21.04 -9.28
C VAL A 265 7.74 19.52 -9.34
N ILE A 266 8.05 18.92 -10.51
CA ILE A 266 8.01 17.47 -10.71
C ILE A 266 8.99 16.77 -9.75
N PHE A 267 10.21 17.30 -9.62
CA PHE A 267 11.21 16.78 -8.69
C PHE A 267 10.73 16.81 -7.25
N LYS A 268 10.25 17.98 -6.79
CA LYS A 268 9.77 18.17 -5.41
C LYS A 268 8.62 17.23 -5.07
N GLU A 269 7.68 17.08 -6.00
CA GLU A 269 6.53 16.19 -5.83
C GLU A 269 6.95 14.71 -5.82
N HIS A 270 7.84 14.31 -6.72
CA HIS A 270 8.39 12.96 -6.75
C HIS A 270 9.17 12.63 -5.47
N VAL A 271 10.00 13.54 -4.95
CA VAL A 271 10.72 13.37 -3.67
C VAL A 271 9.74 13.25 -2.50
N ARG A 272 8.68 14.06 -2.47
CA ARG A 272 7.62 14.00 -1.46
C ARG A 272 6.95 12.62 -1.42
N ILE A 273 6.55 12.11 -2.59
CA ILE A 273 5.93 10.78 -2.73
C ILE A 273 6.92 9.68 -2.32
N ARG A 274 8.17 9.76 -2.77
CA ARG A 274 9.21 8.78 -2.42
C ARG A 274 9.47 8.73 -0.92
N ARG A 275 9.51 9.89 -0.26
CA ARG A 275 9.66 9.96 1.21
C ARG A 275 8.48 9.32 1.92
N GLN A 276 7.25 9.58 1.48
CA GLN A 276 6.05 8.96 2.04
C GLN A 276 6.04 7.44 1.86
N LEU A 277 6.43 6.97 0.68
CA LEU A 277 6.56 5.55 0.38
C LEU A 277 7.61 4.86 1.22
N TRP A 278 8.79 5.49 1.37
CA TRP A 278 9.86 4.96 2.19
C TRP A 278 9.41 4.83 3.66
N VAL A 279 8.81 5.89 4.22
CA VAL A 279 8.29 5.89 5.58
C VAL A 279 7.22 4.81 5.77
N THR A 280 6.33 4.63 4.80
CA THR A 280 5.26 3.62 4.83
C THR A 280 5.81 2.21 4.72
N SER A 281 6.60 1.96 3.69
CA SER A 281 7.21 0.66 3.40
C SER A 281 8.06 0.18 4.58
N HIS A 282 8.87 1.07 5.17
CA HIS A 282 9.68 0.74 6.35
C HIS A 282 8.84 0.18 7.50
N ARG A 283 7.60 0.64 7.68
CA ARG A 283 6.73 0.18 8.79
C ARG A 283 6.08 -1.15 8.48
N TYR A 284 5.59 -1.32 7.26
CA TYR A 284 5.04 -2.60 6.80
C TYR A 284 6.12 -3.66 6.63
N ARG A 285 7.39 -3.29 6.64
CA ARG A 285 8.49 -4.24 6.55
C ARG A 285 8.45 -5.31 7.64
N PHE A 286 8.28 -4.91 8.89
CA PHE A 286 8.19 -5.85 10.01
C PHE A 286 7.03 -6.83 9.77
N PHE A 287 5.90 -6.32 9.28
CA PHE A 287 4.76 -7.12 8.89
C PHE A 287 5.07 -8.10 7.76
N ILE A 288 5.60 -7.64 6.63
CA ILE A 288 5.92 -8.50 5.48
C ILE A 288 6.94 -9.59 5.86
N ILE A 289 8.00 -9.23 6.59
CA ILE A 289 9.00 -10.20 7.05
C ILE A 289 8.38 -11.20 8.03
N GLY A 290 7.61 -10.71 9.01
CA GLY A 290 6.93 -11.58 9.97
C GLY A 290 5.93 -12.53 9.29
N CYS A 291 5.20 -12.07 8.27
CA CYS A 291 4.33 -12.90 7.46
C CYS A 291 5.10 -13.98 6.70
N VAL A 292 6.18 -13.61 6.00
CA VAL A 292 7.02 -14.59 5.29
C VAL A 292 7.54 -15.63 6.25
N VAL A 293 8.18 -15.23 7.35
CA VAL A 293 8.74 -16.16 8.33
C VAL A 293 7.65 -17.07 8.92
N THR A 294 6.51 -16.52 9.32
CA THR A 294 5.43 -17.31 9.94
C THR A 294 4.82 -18.29 8.95
N ILE A 295 4.63 -17.88 7.69
CA ILE A 295 4.13 -18.76 6.63
C ILE A 295 5.17 -19.83 6.31
N THR A 296 6.44 -19.49 6.07
CA THR A 296 7.48 -20.49 5.78
C THR A 296 7.61 -21.51 6.91
N VAL A 297 7.62 -21.07 8.17
CA VAL A 297 7.69 -21.96 9.34
C VAL A 297 6.43 -22.82 9.46
N SER A 298 5.24 -22.27 9.20
CA SER A 298 3.99 -23.05 9.23
C SER A 298 3.99 -24.14 8.16
N GLN A 299 4.42 -23.80 6.95
CA GLN A 299 4.49 -24.70 5.83
C GLN A 299 5.56 -25.79 6.03
N LEU A 300 6.73 -25.43 6.59
CA LEU A 300 7.75 -26.40 6.95
C LEU A 300 7.27 -27.35 8.07
N GLY A 301 6.60 -26.81 9.09
CA GLY A 301 6.01 -27.63 10.16
C GLY A 301 4.95 -28.60 9.64
N ALA A 302 4.10 -28.14 8.73
CA ALA A 302 3.08 -28.95 8.07
C ALA A 302 3.71 -30.05 7.22
N LEU A 303 4.75 -29.73 6.45
CA LEU A 303 5.54 -30.70 5.69
C LEU A 303 6.12 -31.80 6.57
N LEU A 304 6.76 -31.44 7.69
CA LEU A 304 7.34 -32.40 8.63
C LEU A 304 6.27 -33.30 9.27
N LEU A 305 5.12 -32.73 9.66
CA LEU A 305 4.03 -33.50 10.25
C LEU A 305 3.40 -34.47 9.23
N VAL A 306 3.22 -34.03 8.00
CA VAL A 306 2.73 -34.87 6.89
C VAL A 306 3.70 -36.03 6.60
N LEU A 307 5.01 -35.78 6.64
CA LEU A 307 6.05 -36.81 6.46
C LEU A 307 6.14 -37.79 7.63
N ALA A 308 5.87 -37.34 8.86
CA ALA A 308 5.89 -38.19 10.05
C ALA A 308 4.64 -39.08 10.15
N SER A 309 3.47 -38.56 9.74
CA SER A 309 2.20 -39.29 9.80
C SER A 309 2.15 -40.45 8.79
N LYS A 310 1.91 -41.68 9.28
CA LYS A 310 1.73 -42.89 8.45
C LYS A 310 0.27 -43.17 8.08
N SER A 311 -0.68 -42.57 8.79
CA SER A 311 -2.12 -42.77 8.59
C SER A 311 -2.72 -41.99 7.42
N ASP A 312 -3.87 -42.49 6.96
CA ASP A 312 -4.72 -41.88 5.93
C ASP A 312 -5.28 -40.53 6.41
N LYS A 313 -5.15 -39.52 5.56
CA LYS A 313 -5.38 -38.12 5.93
C LYS A 313 -6.80 -37.69 5.59
N THR A 314 -7.75 -37.99 6.44
CA THR A 314 -9.14 -37.52 6.23
C THR A 314 -9.28 -36.00 6.38
N PHE A 315 -10.28 -35.41 5.71
CA PHE A 315 -10.65 -33.99 5.82
C PHE A 315 -10.87 -33.54 7.28
N PHE A 316 -11.29 -34.46 8.16
CA PHE A 316 -11.48 -34.19 9.58
C PHE A 316 -10.20 -33.70 10.25
N ASN A 317 -9.08 -34.36 9.96
CA ASN A 317 -7.78 -34.05 10.55
C ASN A 317 -7.11 -32.86 9.85
N SER A 318 -7.17 -32.83 8.52
CA SER A 318 -6.35 -31.92 7.72
C SER A 318 -7.04 -30.64 7.27
N GLY A 319 -8.38 -30.55 7.39
CA GLY A 319 -9.17 -29.43 6.87
C GLY A 319 -8.74 -28.06 7.41
N ASP A 320 -8.47 -27.96 8.71
CA ASP A 320 -7.97 -26.73 9.36
C ASP A 320 -6.67 -26.22 8.73
N LEU A 321 -5.74 -27.13 8.43
CA LEU A 321 -4.47 -26.80 7.82
C LEU A 321 -4.66 -26.27 6.39
N VAL A 322 -5.57 -26.87 5.63
CA VAL A 322 -5.92 -26.44 4.27
C VAL A 322 -6.52 -25.04 4.28
N ILE A 323 -7.53 -24.81 5.12
CA ILE A 323 -8.22 -23.52 5.24
C ILE A 323 -7.24 -22.44 5.68
N CYS A 324 -6.45 -22.71 6.73
CA CYS A 324 -5.44 -21.80 7.25
C CYS A 324 -4.41 -21.44 6.17
N SER A 325 -3.83 -22.42 5.47
CA SER A 325 -2.84 -22.18 4.41
C SER A 325 -3.42 -21.37 3.25
N ALA A 326 -4.66 -21.65 2.83
CA ALA A 326 -5.34 -20.90 1.77
C ALA A 326 -5.58 -19.43 2.15
N VAL A 327 -6.01 -19.17 3.39
CA VAL A 327 -6.21 -17.81 3.93
C VAL A 327 -4.88 -17.06 4.02
N GLN A 328 -3.83 -17.71 4.55
CA GLN A 328 -2.50 -17.11 4.69
C GLN A 328 -1.93 -16.72 3.33
N LEU A 329 -1.98 -17.64 2.35
CA LEU A 329 -1.49 -17.39 1.00
C LEU A 329 -2.30 -16.31 0.29
N SER A 330 -3.64 -16.31 0.41
CA SER A 330 -4.45 -15.29 -0.25
C SER A 330 -4.15 -13.88 0.30
N GLY A 331 -4.04 -13.73 1.62
CA GLY A 331 -3.64 -12.48 2.27
C GLY A 331 -2.21 -12.04 1.89
N PHE A 332 -1.27 -12.98 1.91
CA PHE A 332 0.12 -12.71 1.53
C PHE A 332 0.25 -12.34 0.04
N PHE A 333 -0.44 -13.04 -0.84
CA PHE A 333 -0.50 -12.75 -2.27
C PHE A 333 -1.04 -11.35 -2.56
N LEU A 334 -2.10 -10.93 -1.87
CA LEU A 334 -2.60 -9.56 -1.97
C LEU A 334 -1.52 -8.52 -1.63
N CYS A 335 -0.69 -8.79 -0.61
CA CYS A 335 0.40 -7.92 -0.23
C CYS A 335 1.49 -7.88 -1.31
N ILE A 336 1.98 -9.04 -1.75
CA ILE A 336 3.04 -9.12 -2.74
C ILE A 336 2.61 -8.52 -4.08
N LEU A 337 1.37 -8.76 -4.53
CA LEU A 337 0.83 -8.11 -5.73
C LEU A 337 0.71 -6.59 -5.60
N GLY A 338 0.38 -6.10 -4.40
CA GLY A 338 0.40 -4.65 -4.11
C GLY A 338 1.81 -4.09 -4.29
N ALA A 339 2.79 -4.73 -3.68
CA ALA A 339 4.20 -4.34 -3.72
C ALA A 339 4.81 -4.44 -5.14
N ALA A 340 4.56 -5.51 -5.86
CA ALA A 340 5.09 -5.71 -7.21
C ALA A 340 4.54 -4.67 -8.20
N ARG A 341 3.24 -4.34 -8.11
CA ARG A 341 2.60 -3.36 -9.00
C ARG A 341 3.12 -1.94 -8.81
N ILE A 342 3.37 -1.53 -7.56
CA ILE A 342 3.96 -0.22 -7.30
C ILE A 342 5.42 -0.15 -7.73
N THR A 343 6.21 -1.21 -7.50
CA THR A 343 7.60 -1.28 -7.98
C THR A 343 7.67 -1.19 -9.50
N HIS A 344 6.85 -1.93 -10.23
CA HIS A 344 6.80 -1.87 -11.70
C HIS A 344 6.50 -0.46 -12.22
N ARG A 345 5.53 0.23 -11.60
CA ARG A 345 5.18 1.60 -11.99
C ARG A 345 6.29 2.59 -11.66
N ALA A 346 6.95 2.44 -10.51
CA ALA A 346 8.09 3.26 -10.12
C ALA A 346 9.29 3.08 -11.06
N GLN A 347 9.53 1.86 -11.57
CA GLN A 347 10.57 1.60 -12.58
C GLN A 347 10.24 2.27 -13.93
N GLY A 348 8.97 2.32 -14.31
CA GLY A 348 8.53 2.94 -15.56
C GLY A 348 8.62 4.47 -15.62
N ILE A 349 8.84 5.16 -14.50
CA ILE A 349 8.88 6.64 -14.46
C ILE A 349 10.05 7.21 -15.29
N VAL A 350 11.17 6.49 -15.36
CA VAL A 350 12.37 6.93 -16.09
C VAL A 350 12.06 7.03 -17.59
N ALA A 351 11.38 6.03 -18.15
CA ALA A 351 11.00 6.02 -19.56
C ALA A 351 10.02 7.15 -19.92
N ILE A 352 9.15 7.52 -18.98
CA ILE A 352 8.21 8.63 -19.16
C ILE A 352 8.97 9.95 -19.10
N ALA A 353 9.86 10.12 -18.11
CA ALA A 353 10.66 11.32 -17.96
C ALA A 353 11.61 11.56 -19.14
N THR A 354 12.23 10.52 -19.70
CA THR A 354 13.08 10.64 -20.90
C THR A 354 12.26 11.03 -22.13
N ARG A 355 11.07 10.44 -22.31
CA ARG A 355 10.14 10.82 -23.40
C ARG A 355 9.69 12.26 -23.28
N TRP A 356 9.30 12.70 -22.08
CA TRP A 356 8.92 14.08 -21.82
C TRP A 356 10.07 15.05 -22.09
N HIS A 357 11.28 14.73 -21.60
CA HIS A 357 12.46 15.54 -21.86
C HIS A 357 12.76 15.67 -23.35
N MET A 358 12.63 14.59 -24.12
CA MET A 358 12.79 14.62 -25.57
C MET A 358 11.74 15.52 -26.23
N LEU A 359 10.45 15.29 -25.95
CA LEU A 359 9.34 16.07 -26.55
C LEU A 359 9.47 17.58 -26.30
N VAL A 360 9.76 17.98 -25.06
CA VAL A 360 9.89 19.40 -24.72
C VAL A 360 11.17 20.00 -25.34
N THR A 361 12.24 19.21 -25.51
CA THR A 361 13.47 19.68 -26.17
C THR A 361 13.25 19.88 -27.66
N THR A 362 12.60 18.93 -28.34
CA THR A 362 12.26 19.05 -29.76
C THR A 362 11.34 20.24 -30.01
N ALA A 363 10.31 20.43 -29.18
CA ALA A 363 9.41 21.58 -29.30
C ALA A 363 10.13 22.93 -29.09
N SER A 364 11.14 22.99 -28.21
CA SER A 364 11.94 24.20 -28.01
C SER A 364 12.83 24.47 -29.24
N ALA A 365 13.46 23.45 -29.80
CA ALA A 365 14.30 23.57 -30.99
C ALA A 365 13.51 23.99 -32.25
N GLU A 366 12.28 23.50 -32.40
CA GLU A 366 11.37 23.94 -33.48
C GLU A 366 11.01 25.43 -33.34
N SER A 367 10.77 25.91 -32.11
CA SER A 367 10.48 27.32 -31.86
C SER A 367 11.67 28.24 -32.15
N GLU A 368 12.90 27.83 -31.79
CA GLU A 368 14.12 28.59 -32.08
C GLU A 368 14.37 28.68 -33.60
N HIS A 369 14.12 27.60 -34.35
CA HIS A 369 14.29 27.63 -35.80
C HIS A 369 13.29 28.59 -36.48
N CYS A 370 12.04 28.63 -36.01
CA CYS A 370 11.05 29.59 -36.51
C CYS A 370 11.42 31.04 -36.17
N GLU A 371 11.87 31.34 -34.94
CA GLU A 371 12.30 32.70 -34.55
C GLU A 371 13.54 33.16 -35.34
N ALA A 372 14.50 32.27 -35.57
CA ALA A 372 15.68 32.56 -36.38
C ALA A 372 15.30 32.87 -37.84
N GLN A 373 14.40 32.08 -38.45
CA GLN A 373 13.92 32.36 -39.82
C GLN A 373 13.12 33.67 -39.92
N VAL A 374 12.33 34.03 -38.90
CA VAL A 374 11.60 35.31 -38.88
C VAL A 374 12.56 36.49 -38.70
N SER A 375 13.59 36.36 -37.86
CA SER A 375 14.62 37.41 -37.73
C SER A 375 15.48 37.55 -39.00
N GLU A 376 15.85 36.44 -39.65
CA GLU A 376 16.57 36.49 -40.94
C GLU A 376 15.71 37.03 -42.09
N GLY A 377 14.39 36.84 -42.05
CA GLY A 377 13.46 37.42 -43.01
C GLY A 377 13.21 38.93 -42.85
N LEU A 378 13.52 39.51 -41.70
CA LEU A 378 13.35 40.94 -41.39
C LEU A 378 14.67 41.73 -41.36
N ALA A 379 15.82 41.08 -41.44
CA ALA A 379 17.12 41.74 -41.55
C ALA A 379 17.53 41.93 -43.02
N SER A 380 16.68 42.60 -43.78
CA SER A 380 17.09 43.35 -44.98
C SER A 380 17.11 44.82 -44.57
N ASP A 381 18.24 45.49 -44.80
CA ASP A 381 18.48 46.93 -44.60
C ASP A 381 18.64 47.39 -43.12
N ASP A 382 19.86 47.56 -42.63
CA ASP A 382 20.69 48.76 -42.88
C ASP A 382 21.95 48.71 -42.00
N ASP A 383 23.07 49.12 -42.58
CA ASP A 383 24.38 49.26 -41.97
C ASP A 383 24.37 50.36 -40.90
N SER A 384 24.88 50.10 -39.69
CA SER A 384 25.62 51.13 -38.95
C SER A 384 26.46 50.54 -37.83
N ASP A 385 27.76 50.73 -37.99
CA ASP A 385 28.81 50.65 -36.98
C ASP A 385 28.39 51.30 -35.65
N SER A 386 28.73 50.65 -34.54
CA SER A 386 29.09 51.30 -33.27
C SER A 386 29.79 50.31 -32.35
N ASP A 387 31.12 50.44 -32.33
CA ASP A 387 31.98 50.08 -31.20
C ASP A 387 31.44 50.71 -29.90
N ASP A 388 31.40 49.96 -28.80
CA ASP A 388 32.05 50.29 -27.52
C ASP A 388 31.45 49.51 -26.32
N SER A 389 32.36 49.17 -25.41
CA SER A 389 32.17 48.85 -24.00
C SER A 389 31.82 47.41 -23.62
N SER A 390 32.88 46.74 -23.16
CA SER A 390 32.92 45.62 -22.23
C SER A 390 31.84 45.71 -21.13
N ASN A 391 30.73 45.01 -21.31
CA ASN A 391 29.83 44.69 -20.21
C ASN A 391 30.02 43.22 -19.81
N ILE A 392 30.28 43.06 -18.53
CA ILE A 392 30.58 41.83 -17.82
C ILE A 392 29.59 40.74 -18.25
N HIS A 393 30.12 39.74 -18.94
CA HIS A 393 29.43 38.54 -19.36
C HIS A 393 29.12 37.67 -18.13
N VAL A 394 28.27 38.17 -17.23
CA VAL A 394 27.39 37.28 -16.47
C VAL A 394 26.50 36.71 -17.55
N SER A 395 26.93 35.57 -18.09
CA SER A 395 26.13 34.76 -18.97
C SER A 395 24.80 34.57 -18.28
N VAL A 396 23.83 35.41 -18.64
CA VAL A 396 22.42 35.11 -18.51
C VAL A 396 22.29 33.92 -19.43
N ILE A 397 22.55 32.73 -18.87
CA ILE A 397 22.18 31.46 -19.46
C ILE A 397 20.78 31.71 -20.01
N PRO A 398 20.56 31.60 -21.33
CA PRO A 398 19.24 31.84 -21.90
C PRO A 398 18.23 31.08 -21.04
N PRO A 399 17.08 31.66 -20.66
CA PRO A 399 16.10 30.98 -19.82
C PRO A 399 15.83 29.54 -20.27
N GLN A 400 15.90 29.31 -21.59
CA GLN A 400 15.84 28.01 -22.25
C GLN A 400 16.97 27.04 -21.87
N LEU A 401 18.25 27.45 -21.85
CA LEU A 401 19.39 26.61 -21.48
C LEU A 401 19.31 26.18 -20.00
N SER A 402 18.83 27.06 -19.11
CA SER A 402 18.59 26.71 -17.71
C SER A 402 17.47 25.67 -17.55
N SER A 403 16.42 25.78 -18.37
CA SER A 403 15.32 24.82 -18.40
C SER A 403 15.79 23.45 -18.90
N PHE A 404 16.63 23.42 -19.94
CA PHE A 404 17.19 22.19 -20.48
C PHE A 404 18.06 21.48 -19.44
N GLN A 405 18.99 22.19 -18.80
CA GLN A 405 19.87 21.64 -17.75
C GLN A 405 19.06 21.10 -16.57
N THR A 406 18.01 21.81 -16.15
CA THR A 406 17.14 21.36 -15.04
C THR A 406 16.36 20.10 -15.43
N ARG A 407 15.84 20.02 -16.66
CA ARG A 407 15.16 18.81 -17.17
C ARG A 407 16.12 17.64 -17.30
N GLN A 408 17.32 17.85 -17.82
CA GLN A 408 18.36 16.84 -17.93
C GLN A 408 18.77 16.33 -16.55
N THR A 409 18.99 17.24 -15.59
CA THR A 409 19.30 16.90 -14.19
C THR A 409 18.21 16.03 -13.57
N LEU A 410 16.93 16.35 -13.80
CA LEU A 410 15.80 15.53 -13.34
C LEU A 410 15.83 14.12 -13.93
N VAL A 411 16.05 13.99 -15.24
CA VAL A 411 16.13 12.68 -15.91
C VAL A 411 17.32 11.89 -15.37
N THR A 412 18.50 12.50 -15.24
CA THR A 412 19.69 11.87 -14.67
C THR A 412 19.45 11.44 -13.22
N TYR A 413 18.77 12.25 -12.41
CA TYR A 413 18.36 11.89 -11.06
C TYR A 413 17.45 10.65 -11.07
N LEU A 414 16.44 10.60 -11.93
CA LEU A 414 15.51 9.47 -12.02
C LEU A 414 16.22 8.19 -12.51
N GLN A 415 17.15 8.30 -13.46
CA GLN A 415 17.98 7.20 -13.95
C GLN A 415 18.86 6.61 -12.85
N HIS A 416 19.53 7.44 -12.05
CA HIS A 416 20.42 6.95 -10.98
C HIS A 416 19.65 6.50 -9.74
N ASN A 417 18.41 6.98 -9.56
CA ASN A 417 17.55 6.61 -8.45
C ASN A 417 16.43 5.65 -8.88
N HIS A 418 16.77 4.55 -9.55
CA HIS A 418 15.83 3.51 -9.98
C HIS A 418 14.76 3.24 -8.90
N GLY A 419 13.50 3.51 -9.26
CA GLY A 419 12.36 3.47 -8.36
C GLY A 419 11.90 2.04 -8.06
N GLY A 420 11.52 1.78 -6.82
CA GLY A 420 10.96 0.51 -6.37
C GLY A 420 10.81 0.49 -4.85
N ILE A 421 10.03 -0.44 -4.29
CA ILE A 421 10.10 -0.70 -2.85
C ILE A 421 11.51 -1.22 -2.55
N THR A 422 12.30 -0.47 -1.79
CA THR A 422 13.60 -0.91 -1.30
C THR A 422 13.46 -1.49 0.11
N VAL A 423 14.02 -2.68 0.33
CA VAL A 423 14.06 -3.38 1.61
C VAL A 423 15.54 -3.45 2.02
N TYR A 424 15.96 -2.67 3.03
CA TYR A 424 17.38 -2.44 3.41
C TYR A 424 18.25 -1.92 2.23
N GLY A 425 17.73 -1.00 1.41
CA GLY A 425 18.50 -0.40 0.30
C GLY A 425 18.52 -1.24 -0.98
N TYR A 426 18.22 -2.54 -0.91
CA TYR A 426 18.01 -3.37 -2.10
C TYR A 426 16.61 -3.11 -2.66
N SER A 427 16.50 -2.76 -3.95
CA SER A 427 15.21 -2.83 -4.65
C SER A 427 14.73 -4.28 -4.57
N LEU A 428 13.56 -4.51 -3.98
CA LEU A 428 12.89 -5.80 -4.11
C LEU A 428 12.64 -6.01 -5.59
N ASP A 429 13.47 -6.83 -6.21
CA ASP A 429 13.30 -7.14 -7.61
C ASP A 429 11.96 -7.85 -7.80
N ARG A 430 11.29 -7.53 -8.91
CA ARG A 430 10.04 -8.15 -9.32
C ARG A 430 10.21 -9.67 -9.41
N GLY A 431 11.36 -10.13 -9.91
CA GLY A 431 11.74 -11.53 -9.93
C GLY A 431 11.69 -12.13 -8.54
N LEU A 432 12.41 -11.54 -7.57
CA LEU A 432 12.48 -12.03 -6.20
C LEU A 432 11.10 -12.13 -5.53
N LEU A 433 10.25 -11.11 -5.68
CA LEU A 433 8.90 -11.13 -5.12
C LEU A 433 8.03 -12.24 -5.73
N HIS A 434 8.08 -12.42 -7.05
CA HIS A 434 7.35 -13.51 -7.70
C HIS A 434 7.93 -14.88 -7.36
N THR A 435 9.25 -15.01 -7.26
CA THR A 435 9.92 -16.26 -6.87
C THR A 435 9.58 -16.65 -5.45
N LEU A 436 9.58 -15.71 -4.50
CA LEU A 436 9.20 -15.97 -3.12
C LEU A 436 7.75 -16.47 -3.04
N PHE A 437 6.83 -15.80 -3.76
CA PHE A 437 5.45 -16.26 -3.82
C PHE A 437 5.31 -17.62 -4.50
N ALA A 438 5.98 -17.83 -5.64
CA ALA A 438 5.93 -19.10 -6.37
C ALA A 438 6.47 -20.24 -5.51
N PHE A 439 7.54 -20.00 -4.75
CA PHE A 439 8.08 -20.96 -3.81
C PHE A 439 7.07 -21.34 -2.71
N GLU A 440 6.51 -20.35 -2.00
CA GLU A 440 5.51 -20.60 -0.95
C GLU A 440 4.25 -21.27 -1.52
N PHE A 441 3.78 -20.81 -2.68
CA PHE A 441 2.61 -21.38 -3.35
C PHE A 441 2.86 -22.82 -3.81
N SER A 442 4.01 -23.12 -4.40
CA SER A 442 4.40 -24.49 -4.78
C SER A 442 4.53 -25.40 -3.58
N LEU A 443 5.11 -24.91 -2.47
CA LEU A 443 5.24 -25.65 -1.22
C LEU A 443 3.84 -26.02 -0.70
N VAL A 444 2.93 -25.05 -0.63
CA VAL A 444 1.55 -25.30 -0.18
C VAL A 444 0.81 -26.24 -1.12
N LEU A 445 0.87 -26.03 -2.44
CA LEU A 445 0.22 -26.94 -3.40
C LEU A 445 0.75 -28.36 -3.28
N TRP A 446 2.04 -28.53 -3.02
CA TRP A 446 2.64 -29.84 -2.79
C TRP A 446 2.12 -30.49 -1.51
N ILE A 447 2.04 -29.73 -0.40
CA ILE A 447 1.45 -30.22 0.86
C ILE A 447 -0.01 -30.58 0.65
N LEU A 448 -0.78 -29.72 0.00
CA LEU A 448 -2.19 -29.97 -0.31
C LEU A 448 -2.36 -31.22 -1.18
N SER A 449 -1.48 -31.44 -2.16
CA SER A 449 -1.48 -32.67 -2.94
C SER A 449 -1.27 -33.89 -2.05
N LYS A 450 -0.32 -33.83 -1.10
CA LYS A 450 -0.09 -34.91 -0.14
C LYS A 450 -1.19 -35.07 0.91
N VAL A 451 -1.96 -34.03 1.17
CA VAL A 451 -3.04 -34.08 2.16
C VAL A 451 -4.36 -34.55 1.53
N VAL A 452 -4.67 -34.09 0.32
CA VAL A 452 -5.95 -34.36 -0.36
C VAL A 452 -5.90 -35.66 -1.17
N VAL A 453 -4.78 -35.98 -1.83
CA VAL A 453 -4.67 -37.19 -2.70
C VAL A 453 -4.43 -38.46 -1.87
N LEU A 454 -4.04 -38.33 -0.60
CA LEU A 454 -3.89 -39.45 0.34
C LEU A 454 -5.10 -39.60 1.28
N SER A 455 -6.23 -38.97 0.94
CA SER A 455 -7.56 -39.28 1.49
C SER A 455 -8.36 -40.08 0.46
#